data_AF-A0A3D5TJM1-F1
#
_entry.id   AF-A0A3D5TJM1-F1
#
_cell.length_a   1.000
_cell.length_b   1.000
_cell.length_c   1.000
_cell.angle_alpha   90.00
_cell.angle_beta   90.00
_cell.angle_gamma   90.00
#
_symmetry.space_group_name_H-M   'P 1'
#
loop_
_entity.id
_entity.type
_entity.pdbx_description
1 polymer ?
#
loop_
_entity_poly.entity_id
_entity_poly.type
_entity_poly.pdbx_seq_one_letter_code
_entity_poly.pdbx_strand_id
1 'polypeptide(L)'
;MLFLIYEDSLKDPLQYIQSVYRFLEVDDRFVPLSLEKKIHPSYKPRFNLLEKIIYRRALKVKALKNYWLDKKIGKVTIKMLYRLNKKKEPPTPTIIEQEKLKLYFQPEIKELEKLINRPLTEWL
;
A
#
# COMPACT_ATOMS: atom_id res chain seq x y z
N MET A 1 -10.90 -17.74 -14.28
CA MET A 1 -9.70 -17.15 -13.65
C MET A 1 -9.97 -15.69 -13.36
N LEU A 2 -9.55 -15.16 -12.21
CA LEU A 2 -9.73 -13.76 -11.86
C LEU A 2 -8.44 -12.97 -12.14
N PHE A 3 -8.56 -11.88 -12.87
CA PHE A 3 -7.50 -10.89 -13.05
C PHE A 3 -7.88 -9.63 -12.29
N LEU A 4 -6.94 -9.06 -11.55
CA LEU A 4 -7.14 -7.88 -10.74
C LEU A 4 -6.11 -6.82 -11.13
N ILE A 5 -6.58 -5.62 -11.45
CA ILE A 5 -5.72 -4.48 -11.76
C ILE A 5 -5.58 -3.62 -10.51
N TYR A 6 -4.34 -3.34 -10.11
CA TYR A 6 -4.04 -2.64 -8.87
C TYR A 6 -4.72 -1.27 -8.81
N GLU A 7 -4.76 -0.54 -9.92
CA GLU A 7 -5.37 0.78 -10.02
C GLU A 7 -6.87 0.77 -9.69
N ASP A 8 -7.58 -0.34 -9.90
CA ASP A 8 -8.99 -0.46 -9.52
C ASP A 8 -9.17 -0.47 -8.01
N SER A 9 -8.23 -1.10 -7.28
CA SER A 9 -8.26 -1.09 -5.81
C SER A 9 -8.11 0.32 -5.22
N LEU A 10 -7.51 1.24 -5.99
CA LEU A 10 -7.37 2.64 -5.61
C LEU A 10 -8.63 3.46 -5.95
N LYS A 11 -9.33 3.11 -7.04
CA LYS A 11 -10.54 3.81 -7.50
C LYS A 11 -11.79 3.35 -6.75
N ASP A 12 -11.99 2.04 -6.63
CA ASP A 12 -13.14 1.42 -5.96
C ASP A 12 -12.69 0.17 -5.16
N PRO A 13 -12.17 0.36 -3.94
CA PRO A 13 -11.68 -0.75 -3.12
C PRO A 13 -12.79 -1.73 -2.74
N LEU A 14 -14.05 -1.28 -2.64
CA LEU A 14 -15.18 -2.14 -2.29
C LEU A 14 -15.44 -3.12 -3.44
N GLN A 15 -15.66 -2.60 -4.65
CA GLN A 15 -15.92 -3.45 -5.81
C GLN A 15 -14.74 -4.38 -6.11
N TYR A 16 -13.51 -3.89 -5.92
CA TYR A 16 -12.30 -4.70 -6.07
C TYR A 16 -12.31 -5.92 -5.14
N ILE A 17 -12.55 -5.73 -3.84
CA ILE A 17 -12.54 -6.84 -2.89
C ILE A 17 -13.76 -7.75 -3.02
N GLN A 18 -14.92 -7.22 -3.37
CA GLN A 18 -16.11 -8.03 -3.65
C GLN A 18 -15.91 -8.93 -4.87
N SER A 19 -15.10 -8.52 -5.85
CA SER A 19 -14.73 -9.36 -6.99
C SER A 19 -13.88 -10.57 -6.54
N VAL A 20 -13.03 -10.39 -5.53
CA VAL A 20 -12.29 -11.48 -4.88
C VAL A 20 -13.26 -12.41 -4.14
N TYR A 21 -14.21 -11.86 -3.38
CA TYR A 21 -15.20 -12.66 -2.65
C TYR A 21 -16.06 -13.52 -3.58
N ARG A 22 -16.56 -12.94 -4.68
CA ARG A 22 -17.30 -13.69 -5.72
C ARG A 22 -16.45 -14.81 -6.32
N PHE A 23 -15.19 -14.55 -6.61
CA PHE A 23 -14.29 -15.55 -7.16
C PHE A 23 -13.98 -16.69 -6.18
N LEU A 24 -13.92 -16.39 -4.89
CA LEU A 24 -13.75 -17.37 -3.81
C LEU A 24 -15.07 -18.05 -3.39
N GLU A 25 -16.20 -17.69 -4.01
CA GLU A 25 -17.53 -18.21 -3.69
C GLU A 25 -17.94 -17.98 -2.21
N VAL A 26 -17.55 -16.83 -1.65
CA VAL A 26 -17.96 -16.38 -0.30
C VAL A 26 -18.93 -15.20 -0.38
N ASP A 27 -19.52 -14.79 0.76
CA ASP A 27 -20.48 -13.68 0.80
C ASP A 27 -19.85 -12.37 0.31
N ASP A 28 -20.22 -11.95 -0.90
CA ASP A 28 -19.73 -10.74 -1.54
C ASP A 28 -20.42 -9.47 -1.04
N ARG A 29 -21.42 -9.59 -0.17
CA ARG A 29 -22.04 -8.45 0.53
C ARG A 29 -21.26 -8.05 1.77
N PHE A 30 -20.25 -8.83 2.16
CA PHE A 30 -19.40 -8.51 3.30
C PHE A 30 -18.57 -7.24 3.02
N VAL A 31 -18.68 -6.26 3.92
CA VAL A 31 -17.89 -5.02 3.87
C VAL A 31 -16.90 -5.00 5.04
N PRO A 32 -15.58 -5.04 4.78
CA PRO A 32 -14.61 -5.04 5.86
C PRO A 32 -14.54 -3.68 6.55
N LEU A 33 -14.53 -3.66 7.89
CA LEU A 33 -14.39 -2.44 8.71
C LEU A 33 -13.05 -1.68 8.49
N SER A 34 -12.11 -2.32 7.80
CA SER A 34 -10.80 -1.78 7.44
C SER A 34 -10.69 -1.36 5.99
N LEU A 35 -11.79 -1.35 5.21
CA LEU A 35 -11.77 -1.06 3.77
C LEU A 35 -10.98 0.21 3.43
N GLU A 36 -11.23 1.30 4.16
CA GLU A 36 -10.57 2.59 3.95
C GLU A 36 -9.34 2.80 4.86
N LYS A 37 -8.95 1.78 5.63
CA LYS A 37 -7.87 1.89 6.62
C LYS A 37 -6.60 1.27 6.07
N LYS A 38 -5.56 2.09 5.93
CA LYS A 38 -4.20 1.58 5.70
C LYS A 38 -3.72 0.81 6.92
N ILE A 39 -3.58 -0.50 6.76
CA ILE A 39 -2.99 -1.40 7.75
C ILE A 39 -1.52 -1.66 7.40
N HIS A 40 -0.67 -1.79 8.43
CA HIS A 40 0.77 -2.07 8.29
C HIS A 40 1.50 -1.24 7.22
N PRO A 41 1.50 0.10 7.32
CA PRO A 41 2.23 0.93 6.36
C PRO A 41 3.71 0.55 6.36
N SER A 42 4.19 0.07 5.21
CA SER A 42 5.61 -0.24 5.00
C SER A 42 6.38 1.03 4.64
N TYR A 43 7.63 1.10 5.08
CA TYR A 43 8.56 2.15 4.64
C TYR A 43 9.99 1.65 4.75
N LYS A 44 10.90 2.29 3.99
CA LYS A 44 12.34 2.02 4.06
C LYS A 44 13.00 2.98 5.04
N PRO A 45 13.69 2.48 6.10
CA PRO A 45 14.38 3.36 7.02
C PRO A 45 15.59 4.03 6.37
N ARG A 46 15.84 5.29 6.75
CA ARG A 46 17.04 6.06 6.41
C ARG A 46 18.21 5.60 7.28
N PHE A 47 17.95 5.36 8.58
CA PHE A 47 18.93 4.92 9.56
C PHE A 47 18.43 3.66 10.31
N ASN A 48 19.12 2.53 10.10
CA ASN A 48 18.75 1.24 10.72
C ASN A 48 18.89 1.23 12.25
N LEU A 49 19.78 2.05 12.81
CA LEU A 49 19.96 2.13 14.26
C LEU A 49 18.76 2.83 14.93
N LEU A 50 18.29 3.93 14.34
CA LEU A 50 17.10 4.64 14.80
C LEU A 50 15.86 3.74 14.69
N GLU A 51 15.78 2.92 13.64
CA GLU A 51 14.73 1.92 13.47
C GLU A 51 14.65 0.95 14.66
N LYS A 52 15.79 0.39 15.07
CA LYS A 52 15.87 -0.51 16.23
C LYS A 52 15.42 0.17 17.52
N ILE A 53 15.71 1.46 17.70
CA ILE A 53 15.28 2.23 18.88
C ILE A 53 13.75 2.44 18.86
N ILE A 54 13.20 2.82 17.70
CA ILE A 54 11.75 3.01 17.52
C ILE A 54 11.00 1.71 17.85
N TYR A 55 11.43 0.57 17.28
CA TYR A 55 10.83 -0.73 17.57
C TYR A 55 10.94 -1.12 19.06
N ARG A 56 12.11 -0.97 19.67
CA ARG A 56 12.31 -1.30 21.11
C ARG A 56 11.44 -0.43 22.02
N ARG A 57 11.29 0.87 21.73
CA ARG A 57 10.37 1.75 22.49
C ARG A 57 8.92 1.35 22.29
N ALA A 58 8.49 1.07 21.05
CA ALA A 58 7.13 0.64 20.77
C ALA A 58 6.74 -0.64 21.53
N LEU A 59 7.69 -1.58 21.69
CA LEU A 59 7.51 -2.80 22.48
C LEU A 59 7.41 -2.50 23.99
N LYS A 60 8.25 -1.61 24.53
CA LYS A 60 8.21 -1.22 25.95
C LYS A 60 6.92 -0.48 26.34
N VAL A 61 6.40 0.38 25.46
CA VAL A 61 5.11 1.08 25.67
C VAL A 61 3.94 0.10 25.67
N LYS A 62 4.03 -1.05 24.98
CA LYS A 62 3.02 -2.12 25.07
C LYS A 62 3.09 -2.91 26.38
N ALA A 63 4.27 -3.01 27.00
CA ALA A 63 4.49 -3.78 28.22
C ALA A 63 4.09 -3.01 29.50
N LEU A 64 4.13 -1.68 29.48
CA LEU A 64 3.73 -0.85 30.62
C LEU A 64 2.20 -0.68 30.64
N LYS A 65 1.56 -1.30 31.64
CA LYS A 65 0.10 -1.42 31.79
C LYS A 65 -0.59 -0.10 32.20
N ASN A 66 0.15 0.98 32.46
CA ASN A 66 -0.38 2.20 33.06
C ASN A 66 -0.77 3.30 32.05
N TYR A 67 -2.09 3.39 31.86
CA TYR A 67 -2.93 4.60 31.83
C TYR A 67 -2.64 5.74 30.83
N TRP A 68 -3.34 5.65 29.67
CA TRP A 68 -3.86 6.69 28.78
C TRP A 68 -2.96 7.84 28.26
N LEU A 69 -2.16 8.49 29.10
CA LEU A 69 -1.27 9.62 28.75
C LEU A 69 -0.07 9.16 27.89
N ASP A 70 0.55 8.04 28.26
CA ASP A 70 1.68 7.46 27.52
C ASP A 70 1.30 7.01 26.10
N LYS A 71 0.05 6.59 25.88
CA LYS A 71 -0.41 6.14 24.56
C LYS A 71 -0.54 7.29 23.56
N LYS A 72 -0.96 8.48 23.98
CA LYS A 72 -1.09 9.63 23.05
C LYS A 72 0.28 10.22 22.72
N ILE A 73 1.09 10.50 23.73
CA ILE A 73 2.43 11.10 23.55
C ILE A 73 3.36 10.11 22.83
N GLY A 74 3.31 8.83 23.19
CA GLY A 74 4.04 7.76 22.51
C GLY A 74 3.67 7.64 21.03
N LYS A 75 2.38 7.70 20.68
CA LYS A 75 1.95 7.64 19.26
C LYS A 75 2.44 8.82 18.45
N VAL A 76 2.37 10.04 19.00
CA VAL A 76 2.82 11.26 18.30
C VAL A 76 4.33 11.23 18.08
N THR A 77 5.10 10.92 19.13
CA THR A 77 6.57 10.85 19.05
C THR A 77 7.05 9.74 18.12
N ILE A 78 6.44 8.56 18.20
CA ILE A 78 6.75 7.45 17.28
C ILE A 78 6.43 7.83 15.83
N LYS A 79 5.26 8.45 15.56
CA LYS A 79 4.89 8.91 14.21
C LYS A 79 5.87 9.97 13.67
N MET A 80 6.34 10.87 14.52
CA MET A 80 7.35 11.87 14.16
C MET A 80 8.70 11.23 13.84
N LEU A 81 9.17 10.29 14.68
CA LEU A 81 10.40 9.53 14.47
C LEU A 81 10.34 8.69 13.19
N TYR A 82 9.19 8.05 12.92
CA TYR A 82 8.92 7.36 11.65
C TYR A 82 9.07 8.30 10.46
N ARG A 83 8.48 9.51 10.52
CA ARG A 83 8.58 10.50 9.44
C ARG A 83 10.01 10.97 9.20
N LEU A 84 10.79 11.17 10.27
CA LEU A 84 12.20 11.58 10.19
C LEU A 84 13.10 10.45 9.66
N ASN A 85 12.81 9.21 10.03
CA ASN A 85 13.56 8.04 9.60
C ASN A 85 13.09 7.46 8.26
N LYS A 86 12.07 8.02 7.60
CA LYS A 86 11.65 7.56 6.27
C LYS A 86 12.71 7.97 5.24
N LYS A 87 13.32 7.00 4.54
CA LYS A 87 14.18 7.29 3.38
C LYS A 87 13.31 7.97 2.32
N LYS A 88 13.85 9.01 1.68
CA LYS A 88 13.20 9.61 0.51
C LYS A 88 12.91 8.51 -0.51
N GLU A 89 11.71 8.56 -1.08
CA GLU A 89 11.34 7.65 -2.16
C GLU A 89 12.35 7.81 -3.31
N PRO A 90 12.66 6.72 -4.04
CA PRO A 90 13.49 6.84 -5.23
C PRO A 90 12.89 7.91 -6.15
N PRO A 91 13.73 8.64 -6.92
CA PRO A 91 13.21 9.61 -7.86
C PRO A 91 12.21 8.93 -8.80
N THR A 92 11.05 9.56 -8.98
CA THR A 92 10.11 9.15 -10.03
C THR A 92 10.81 9.28 -11.38
N PRO A 93 10.62 8.32 -12.30
CA PRO A 93 11.14 8.45 -13.65
C PRO A 93 10.70 9.77 -14.27
N THR A 94 11.59 10.40 -15.03
CA THR A 94 11.28 11.59 -15.82
C THR A 94 10.17 11.30 -16.83
N ILE A 95 9.48 12.33 -17.31
CA ILE A 95 8.41 12.17 -18.32
C ILE A 95 8.94 11.40 -19.54
N ILE A 96 10.16 11.71 -19.99
CA ILE A 96 10.82 11.04 -21.12
C ILE A 96 11.05 9.55 -20.83
N GLU A 97 11.50 9.20 -19.62
CA GLU A 97 11.68 7.80 -19.22
C GLU A 97 10.33 7.06 -19.15
N GLN A 98 9.29 7.72 -18.66
CA GLN A 98 7.94 7.14 -18.62
C GLN A 98 7.40 6.88 -20.03
N GLU A 99 7.51 7.84 -20.95
CA GLU A 99 7.10 7.68 -22.35
C GLU A 99 7.88 6.56 -23.04
N LYS A 100 9.20 6.50 -22.80
CA LYS A 100 10.05 5.41 -23.34
C LYS A 100 9.60 4.05 -22.84
N LEU A 101 9.28 3.92 -21.55
CA LEU A 101 8.79 2.66 -20.97
C LEU A 101 7.41 2.28 -21.51
N LYS A 102 6.50 3.26 -21.65
CA LYS A 102 5.17 3.06 -22.24
C LYS A 102 5.25 2.55 -23.67
N LEU A 103 6.10 3.15 -24.49
CA LEU A 103 6.36 2.69 -25.86
C LEU A 103 6.99 1.31 -25.89
N TYR A 104 7.95 1.05 -25.00
CA TYR A 104 8.64 -0.22 -24.91
C TYR A 104 7.70 -1.39 -24.57
N PHE A 105 6.81 -1.21 -23.60
CA PHE A 105 5.86 -2.24 -23.15
C PHE A 105 4.52 -2.23 -23.90
N GLN A 106 4.32 -1.32 -24.87
CA GLN A 106 3.06 -1.21 -25.60
C GLN A 106 2.62 -2.52 -26.27
N PRO A 107 3.50 -3.31 -26.91
CA PRO A 107 3.11 -4.59 -27.53
C PRO A 107 2.57 -5.58 -26.50
N GLU A 108 3.27 -5.76 -25.38
CA GLU A 108 2.90 -6.69 -24.31
C GLU A 108 1.61 -6.26 -23.62
N ILE A 109 1.41 -4.95 -23.41
CA ILE A 109 0.16 -4.41 -22.86
C ILE A 109 -1.00 -4.77 -23.78
N LYS A 110 -0.86 -4.58 -25.10
CA LYS A 110 -1.93 -4.92 -26.07
C LYS A 110 -2.25 -6.42 -26.12
N GLU A 111 -1.24 -7.28 -25.98
CA GLU A 111 -1.47 -8.72 -25.88
C GLU A 111 -2.19 -9.08 -24.59
N LEU A 112 -1.79 -8.47 -23.48
CA LEU A 112 -2.45 -8.66 -22.19
C LEU A 112 -3.91 -8.19 -22.25
N GLU A 113 -4.21 -7.02 -22.82
CA GLU A 113 -5.58 -6.51 -23.00
C GLU A 113 -6.48 -7.52 -23.72
N LYS A 114 -5.96 -8.16 -24.78
CA LYS A 114 -6.67 -9.23 -25.50
C LYS A 114 -6.85 -10.47 -24.63
N LEU A 115 -5.83 -10.87 -23.88
CA LEU A 115 -5.86 -12.05 -23.02
C LEU A 115 -6.89 -11.91 -21.88
N ILE A 116 -6.95 -10.73 -21.26
CA ILE A 116 -7.88 -10.46 -20.14
C ILE A 116 -9.21 -9.87 -20.62
N ASN A 117 -9.36 -9.61 -21.92
CA ASN A 117 -10.50 -8.97 -22.55
C ASN A 117 -10.92 -7.66 -21.85
N ARG A 118 -9.95 -6.79 -21.57
CA ARG A 118 -10.15 -5.51 -20.89
C ARG A 118 -9.10 -4.49 -21.34
N PRO A 119 -9.49 -3.21 -21.54
CA PRO A 119 -8.52 -2.14 -21.79
C PRO A 119 -7.68 -1.83 -20.54
N LEU A 120 -6.40 -1.54 -20.75
CA LEU A 120 -5.38 -1.18 -19.75
C LEU A 120 -4.84 0.23 -19.99
N THR A 121 -5.75 1.18 -20.24
CA THR A 121 -5.44 2.58 -20.56
C THR A 121 -4.61 3.28 -19.49
N GLU A 122 -4.74 2.86 -18.23
CA GLU A 122 -3.95 3.36 -17.11
C GLU A 122 -2.44 3.12 -17.27
N TRP A 123 -2.03 2.18 -18.11
CA TRP A 123 -0.63 1.83 -18.34
C TRP A 123 -0.05 2.43 -19.63
N LEU A 124 -0.90 3.07 -20.46
CA LEU A 124 -0.52 3.72 -21.72
C LEU A 124 -0.43 5.24 -21.57
#